data_AF-A0A8S3QWP5-F1
#
_entry.id   AF-A0A8S3QWP5-F1
#
_cell.length_a   1.000
_cell.length_b   1.000
_cell.length_c   1.000
_cell.angle_alpha   90.00
_cell.angle_beta   90.00
_cell.angle_gamma   90.00
#
_symmetry.space_group_name_H-M   'P 1'
#
loop_
_entity.id
_entity.type
_entity.pdbx_description
1 polymer ?
#
loop_
_entity_poly.entity_id
_entity_poly.type
_entity_poly.pdbx_seq_one_letter_code
_entity_poly.pdbx_strand_id
1 'polypeptide(L)'
;MWNESFRQHLSKRPTCKGNLQWNTHKEEQRGFVWRATLNCDNCNFISKKYKLYKEVQTTKKGPKPAAINYGMQVGLSQVSMGSSGLRKILLSGNIPAPSTKGMQNSANKVNEKIEIQNVADMADIRTELKTINKMRGHPESHIDVEGDGCYNNPLYSGIGKTPFQPATQSCYVVVENMTDKKLVINLVTKNKLCSHGKDHSNENINKKNCKCTQNLQMVESIGNEQRSASESLSKLYSEGFEVRHITTDPDSSAYRAAEQLASNYNSKVTPEHLIDTRLFSDNHRKQIKKNEILTSLMPARTKKHREDLIGRFALDLSQRCPVDHESVLNIMM
;
A
#
# COMPACT_ATOMS: atom_id res chain seq x y z
N MET A 1 -37.05 14.66 10.29
CA MET A 1 -36.71 16.06 9.93
C MET A 1 -37.96 16.84 9.52
N TRP A 2 -38.55 16.55 8.36
CA TRP A 2 -39.72 17.27 7.82
C TRP A 2 -40.88 17.41 8.81
N ASN A 3 -41.41 16.29 9.32
CA ASN A 3 -42.54 16.30 10.27
C ASN A 3 -42.26 17.13 11.54
N GLU A 4 -41.04 17.07 12.06
CA GLU A 4 -40.64 17.87 13.22
C GLU A 4 -40.59 19.36 12.87
N SER A 5 -40.05 19.70 11.70
CA SER A 5 -39.97 21.09 11.23
C SER A 5 -41.34 21.67 10.93
N PHE A 6 -42.27 20.89 10.37
CA PHE A 6 -43.66 21.29 10.18
C PHE A 6 -44.36 21.59 11.51
N ARG A 7 -44.21 20.71 12.50
CA ARG A 7 -44.76 20.95 13.85
C ARG A 7 -44.18 22.23 14.48
N GLN A 8 -42.87 22.45 14.34
CA GLN A 8 -42.22 23.67 14.83
C GLN A 8 -42.69 24.93 14.09
N HIS A 9 -42.91 24.84 12.78
CA HIS A 9 -43.44 25.95 11.99
C HIS A 9 -44.85 26.33 12.45
N LEU A 10 -45.76 25.36 12.56
CA LEU A 10 -47.12 25.57 13.04
C LEU A 10 -47.15 26.14 14.47
N SER A 11 -46.25 25.69 15.35
CA SER A 11 -46.18 26.22 16.72
C SER A 11 -45.69 27.68 16.77
N LYS A 12 -44.74 28.07 15.91
CA LYS A 12 -44.16 29.43 15.93
C LYS A 12 -44.90 30.43 15.06
N ARG A 13 -45.54 29.96 13.99
CA ARG A 13 -46.24 30.76 12.97
C ARG A 13 -47.55 30.07 12.58
N PRO A 14 -48.52 29.97 13.51
CA PRO A 14 -49.75 29.19 13.32
C PRO A 14 -50.64 29.70 12.16
N THR A 15 -50.52 30.97 11.81
CA THR A 15 -51.30 31.60 10.72
C THR A 15 -50.60 31.54 9.36
N CYS A 16 -49.36 31.06 9.30
CA CYS A 16 -48.59 31.00 8.06
C CYS A 16 -49.03 29.79 7.22
N LYS A 17 -49.49 30.06 5.99
CA LYS A 17 -49.86 29.05 4.98
C LYS A 17 -48.70 28.68 4.02
N GLY A 18 -47.49 29.16 4.32
CA GLY A 18 -46.32 28.89 3.48
C GLY A 18 -45.81 27.46 3.60
N ASN A 19 -45.12 27.01 2.56
CA ASN A 19 -44.52 25.68 2.51
C ASN A 19 -43.08 25.72 3.03
N LEU A 20 -42.64 24.60 3.60
CA LEU A 20 -41.24 24.41 3.96
C LEU A 20 -40.46 23.93 2.75
N GLN A 21 -39.34 24.57 2.48
CA GLN A 21 -38.40 24.23 1.41
C GLN A 21 -37.00 24.06 1.98
N TRP A 22 -36.12 23.44 1.20
CA TRP A 22 -34.70 23.36 1.55
C TRP A 22 -34.07 24.76 1.49
N ASN A 23 -33.42 25.15 2.58
CA ASN A 23 -32.65 26.38 2.61
C ASN A 23 -31.23 26.10 2.10
N THR A 24 -31.07 26.17 0.79
CA THR A 24 -29.81 25.91 0.08
C THR A 24 -28.67 26.85 0.52
N HIS A 25 -28.98 28.09 0.91
CA HIS A 25 -27.99 29.05 1.40
C HIS A 25 -27.38 28.71 2.77
N LYS A 26 -28.07 27.90 3.58
CA LYS A 26 -27.61 27.49 4.91
C LYS A 26 -27.18 26.02 5.00
N GLU A 27 -27.09 25.35 3.85
CA GLU A 27 -26.51 24.02 3.76
C GLU A 27 -25.02 24.05 4.08
N GLU A 28 -24.58 23.02 4.81
CA GLU A 28 -23.19 22.88 5.22
C GLU A 28 -22.69 21.51 4.81
N GLN A 29 -21.78 21.48 3.83
CA GLN A 29 -21.08 20.26 3.46
C GLN A 29 -20.02 19.90 4.51
N ARG A 30 -20.00 18.64 4.95
CA ARG A 30 -19.02 18.07 5.88
C ARG A 30 -18.38 16.82 5.29
N GLY A 31 -17.43 17.02 4.37
CA GLY A 31 -16.88 15.92 3.59
C GLY A 31 -17.92 15.47 2.56
N PHE A 32 -18.27 14.19 2.56
CA PHE A 32 -19.23 13.59 1.62
C PHE A 32 -20.69 13.75 2.03
N VAL A 33 -20.98 14.48 3.10
CA VAL A 33 -22.33 14.56 3.68
C VAL A 33 -22.76 15.99 3.92
N TRP A 34 -24.05 16.20 4.09
CA TRP A 34 -24.64 17.53 4.30
C TRP A 34 -25.36 17.66 5.64
N ARG A 35 -25.31 18.87 6.19
CA ARG A 35 -26.26 19.34 7.19
C ARG A 35 -27.14 20.39 6.54
N ALA A 36 -28.44 20.23 6.67
CA ALA A 36 -29.41 21.05 5.98
C ALA A 36 -30.42 21.66 6.95
N THR A 37 -31.00 22.78 6.53
CA THR A 37 -32.08 23.48 7.24
C THR A 37 -33.24 23.66 6.29
N LEU A 38 -34.44 23.78 6.85
CA LEU A 38 -35.64 24.13 6.10
C LEU A 38 -35.99 25.58 6.39
N ASN A 39 -36.44 26.32 5.37
CA ASN A 39 -37.05 27.64 5.52
C ASN A 39 -38.50 27.62 5.01
N CYS A 40 -39.32 28.52 5.53
CA CYS A 40 -40.61 28.79 4.92
C CYS A 40 -40.45 29.78 3.76
N ASP A 41 -41.19 29.57 2.68
CA ASP A 41 -41.24 30.48 1.52
C ASP A 41 -42.03 31.77 1.79
N ASN A 42 -43.00 31.73 2.70
CA ASN A 42 -43.90 32.85 2.98
C ASN A 42 -43.56 33.61 4.28
N CYS A 43 -42.72 33.05 5.15
CA CYS A 43 -42.33 33.71 6.41
C CYS A 43 -40.86 33.48 6.76
N ASN A 44 -40.34 34.27 7.70
CA ASN A 44 -38.94 34.19 8.13
C ASN A 44 -38.62 32.98 9.05
N PHE A 45 -39.40 31.91 8.99
CA PHE A 45 -39.13 30.69 9.75
C PHE A 45 -37.94 29.93 9.15
N ILE A 46 -37.01 29.55 10.02
CA ILE A 46 -35.87 28.69 9.70
C ILE A 46 -35.79 27.59 10.76
N SER A 47 -35.75 26.33 10.32
CA SER A 47 -35.63 25.18 11.21
C SER A 47 -34.25 25.11 11.86
N LYS A 48 -34.10 24.27 12.88
CA LYS A 48 -32.76 23.84 13.33
C LYS A 48 -32.02 23.12 12.19
N LYS A 49 -30.69 23.06 12.31
CA LYS A 49 -29.82 22.36 11.37
C LYS A 49 -29.84 20.85 11.63
N TYR A 50 -30.29 20.09 10.65
CA TYR A 50 -30.39 18.64 10.70
C TYR A 50 -29.18 17.97 10.04
N LYS A 51 -28.73 16.85 10.62
CA LYS A 51 -27.70 16.00 10.01
C LYS A 51 -28.40 15.03 9.06
N LEU A 52 -28.00 15.00 7.80
CA LEU A 52 -28.52 14.05 6.80
C LEU A 52 -27.67 12.77 6.74
N TYR A 53 -26.97 12.44 7.84
CA TYR A 53 -26.01 11.36 7.91
C TYR A 53 -25.98 10.74 9.30
N LYS A 54 -25.54 9.48 9.36
CA LYS A 54 -25.22 8.79 10.62
C LYS A 54 -23.81 9.14 11.07
N GLU A 55 -23.64 9.32 12.38
CA GLU A 55 -22.35 9.60 13.00
C GLU A 55 -21.72 8.31 13.52
N VAL A 56 -20.40 8.24 13.46
CA VAL A 56 -19.62 7.21 14.16
C VAL A 56 -19.43 7.64 15.60
N GLN A 57 -19.61 6.72 16.53
CA GLN A 57 -19.33 6.98 17.93
C GLN A 57 -17.83 7.10 18.15
N THR A 58 -17.40 8.18 18.81
CA THR A 58 -16.00 8.43 19.12
C THR A 58 -15.87 8.86 20.58
N THR A 59 -14.81 8.40 21.25
CA THR A 59 -14.46 8.80 22.62
C THR A 59 -13.84 10.21 22.68
N LYS A 60 -13.36 10.73 21.55
CA LYS A 60 -12.70 12.04 21.46
C LYS A 60 -13.74 13.18 21.53
N LYS A 61 -13.39 14.24 22.27
CA LYS A 61 -14.16 15.49 22.35
C LYS A 61 -14.18 16.19 20.99
N GLY A 62 -15.34 16.68 20.57
CA GLY A 62 -15.53 17.41 19.32
C GLY A 62 -16.67 16.84 18.46
N PRO A 63 -16.87 17.38 17.24
CA PRO A 63 -17.89 16.89 16.33
C PRO A 63 -17.62 15.44 15.91
N LYS A 64 -18.64 14.59 16.04
CA LYS A 64 -18.54 13.21 15.60
C LYS A 64 -18.42 13.13 14.08
N PRO A 65 -17.54 12.27 13.55
CA PRO A 65 -17.37 12.10 12.11
C PRO A 65 -18.60 11.40 11.51
N ALA A 66 -18.91 11.72 10.26
CA ALA A 66 -19.94 11.02 9.52
C ALA A 66 -19.45 9.63 9.11
N ALA A 67 -20.33 8.61 9.20
CA ALA A 67 -20.01 7.24 8.84
C ALA A 67 -19.51 7.11 7.40
N ILE A 68 -20.14 7.82 6.46
CA ILE A 68 -19.76 7.82 5.04
C ILE A 68 -18.32 8.35 4.83
N ASN A 69 -17.89 9.35 5.61
CA ASN A 69 -16.53 9.90 5.46
C ASN A 69 -15.46 8.87 5.81
N TYR A 70 -15.70 8.00 6.80
CA TYR A 70 -14.78 6.91 7.13
C TYR A 70 -14.97 5.71 6.21
N GLY A 71 -16.20 5.33 5.90
CA GLY A 71 -16.49 4.24 4.97
C GLY A 71 -15.85 4.45 3.59
N MET A 72 -15.85 5.69 3.09
CA MET A 72 -15.16 6.03 1.85
C MET A 72 -13.63 5.79 1.94
N GLN A 73 -13.00 6.10 3.08
CA GLN A 73 -11.56 5.86 3.24
C GLN A 73 -11.22 4.38 3.37
N VAL A 74 -12.09 3.58 3.99
CA VAL A 74 -11.98 2.10 4.01
C VAL A 74 -12.11 1.54 2.59
N GLY A 75 -13.04 2.05 1.79
CA GLY A 75 -13.14 1.66 0.38
C GLY A 75 -11.88 2.06 -0.41
N LEU A 76 -11.36 3.26 -0.18
CA LEU A 76 -10.13 3.73 -0.84
C LEU A 76 -8.89 2.91 -0.47
N SER A 77 -8.81 2.31 0.71
CA SER A 77 -7.67 1.46 1.08
C SER A 77 -7.65 0.12 0.35
N GLN A 78 -8.74 -0.27 -0.32
CA GLN A 78 -8.84 -1.51 -1.08
C GLN A 78 -8.63 -1.29 -2.59
N VAL A 79 -8.44 -0.05 -3.03
CA VAL A 79 -8.25 0.29 -4.44
C VAL A 79 -6.96 1.08 -4.63
N SER A 80 -6.38 1.03 -5.83
CA SER A 80 -5.17 1.77 -6.18
C SER A 80 -5.45 3.27 -6.44
N MET A 81 -6.20 3.92 -5.54
CA MET A 81 -6.61 5.32 -5.67
C MET A 81 -6.52 6.06 -4.34
N GLY A 82 -5.68 7.10 -4.30
CA GLY A 82 -5.62 8.02 -3.17
C GLY A 82 -6.74 9.06 -3.17
N SER A 83 -6.83 9.82 -2.06
CA SER A 83 -7.82 10.90 -1.89
C SER A 83 -7.83 11.92 -3.04
N SER A 84 -6.66 12.26 -3.59
CA SER A 84 -6.53 13.17 -4.73
C SER A 84 -7.13 12.61 -6.01
N GLY A 85 -7.01 11.30 -6.24
CA GLY A 85 -7.61 10.60 -7.39
C GLY A 85 -9.12 10.63 -7.31
N LEU A 86 -9.69 10.25 -6.16
CA LEU A 86 -11.13 10.31 -5.95
C LEU A 86 -11.67 11.72 -6.12
N ARG A 87 -10.97 12.73 -5.61
CA ARG A 87 -11.36 14.13 -5.78
C ARG A 87 -11.45 14.54 -7.25
N LYS A 88 -10.51 14.10 -8.10
CA LYS A 88 -10.57 14.36 -9.55
C LYS A 88 -11.80 13.72 -10.20
N ILE A 89 -12.14 12.49 -9.83
CA ILE A 89 -13.33 11.80 -10.34
C ILE A 89 -14.60 12.57 -9.99
N LEU A 90 -14.75 12.97 -8.72
CA LEU A 90 -15.93 13.72 -8.26
C LEU A 90 -16.10 15.03 -9.01
N LEU A 91 -15.01 15.79 -9.16
CA LEU A 91 -15.04 17.06 -9.89
C LEU A 91 -15.36 16.87 -11.37
N SER A 92 -14.87 15.79 -11.99
CA SER A 92 -15.17 15.46 -13.39
C SER A 92 -16.65 15.14 -13.60
N GLY A 93 -17.30 14.56 -12.59
CA GLY A 93 -18.74 14.30 -12.58
C GLY A 93 -19.60 15.47 -12.09
N ASN A 94 -19.03 16.67 -11.92
CA ASN A 94 -19.70 17.83 -11.33
C ASN A 94 -20.31 17.56 -9.93
N ILE A 95 -19.68 16.68 -9.16
CA ILE A 95 -20.06 16.35 -7.78
C ILE A 95 -19.21 17.20 -6.82
N PRO A 96 -19.81 17.93 -5.87
CA PRO A 96 -19.08 18.72 -4.89
C PRO A 96 -18.09 17.89 -4.08
N ALA A 97 -16.80 18.03 -4.39
CA ALA A 97 -15.77 17.21 -3.78
C ALA A 97 -15.29 17.80 -2.44
N PRO A 98 -15.03 16.96 -1.42
CA PRO A 98 -14.43 17.41 -0.17
C PRO A 98 -13.07 18.09 -0.35
N SER A 99 -12.63 18.81 0.68
CA SER A 99 -11.28 19.35 0.71
C SER A 99 -10.23 18.23 0.85
N THR A 100 -9.11 18.37 0.13
CA THR A 100 -8.00 17.41 0.17
C THR A 100 -7.50 17.19 1.60
N LYS A 101 -7.36 18.28 2.38
CA LYS A 101 -6.97 18.21 3.80
C LYS A 101 -7.98 17.43 4.64
N GLY A 102 -9.29 17.62 4.42
CA GLY A 102 -10.33 16.90 5.14
C GLY A 102 -10.34 15.40 4.83
N MET A 103 -10.11 15.03 3.57
CA MET A 103 -9.99 13.64 3.15
C MET A 103 -8.73 13.00 3.76
N GLN A 104 -7.58 13.65 3.68
CA GLN A 104 -6.32 13.14 4.25
C GLN A 104 -6.43 12.94 5.78
N ASN A 105 -7.05 13.89 6.48
CA ASN A 105 -7.27 13.75 7.93
C ASN A 105 -8.19 12.57 8.28
N SER A 106 -9.13 12.23 7.40
CA SER A 106 -10.00 11.07 7.58
C SER A 106 -9.24 9.78 7.27
N ALA A 107 -8.45 9.77 6.20
CA ALA A 107 -7.56 8.67 5.82
C ALA A 107 -6.62 8.30 6.98
N ASN A 108 -5.92 9.30 7.55
CA ASN A 108 -4.97 9.06 8.65
C ASN A 108 -5.61 8.38 9.86
N LYS A 109 -6.88 8.69 10.17
CA LYS A 109 -7.61 8.06 11.29
C LYS A 109 -8.04 6.63 10.99
N VAL A 110 -8.39 6.35 9.73
CA VAL A 110 -8.78 5.01 9.29
C VAL A 110 -7.53 4.12 9.15
N ASN A 111 -6.44 4.66 8.60
CA ASN A 111 -5.17 3.95 8.43
C ASN A 111 -4.59 3.48 9.76
N GLU A 112 -4.70 4.25 10.84
CA GLU A 112 -4.30 3.80 12.19
C GLU A 112 -5.02 2.51 12.62
N LYS A 113 -6.29 2.33 12.23
CA LYS A 113 -7.06 1.12 12.52
C LYS A 113 -6.72 -0.03 11.58
N ILE A 114 -6.50 0.28 10.31
CA ILE A 114 -6.05 -0.70 9.31
C ILE A 114 -4.70 -1.26 9.71
N GLU A 115 -3.75 -0.43 10.14
CA GLU A 115 -2.43 -0.89 10.57
C GLU A 115 -2.51 -1.90 11.71
N ILE A 116 -3.29 -1.59 12.76
CA ILE A 116 -3.52 -2.50 13.89
C ILE A 116 -4.10 -3.83 13.40
N GLN A 117 -5.12 -3.77 12.53
CA GLN A 117 -5.76 -4.98 12.01
C GLN A 117 -4.81 -5.79 11.13
N ASN A 118 -4.03 -5.15 10.27
CA ASN A 118 -3.07 -5.82 9.40
C ASN A 118 -1.96 -6.50 10.21
N VAL A 119 -1.47 -5.87 11.28
CA VAL A 119 -0.45 -6.49 12.15
C VAL A 119 -1.00 -7.74 12.83
N ALA A 120 -2.25 -7.68 13.31
CA ALA A 120 -2.91 -8.83 13.91
C ALA A 120 -3.15 -9.94 12.88
N ASP A 121 -3.71 -9.59 11.71
CA ASP A 121 -3.99 -10.52 10.62
C ASP A 121 -2.72 -11.25 10.14
N MET A 122 -1.63 -10.52 9.92
CA MET A 122 -0.34 -11.12 9.58
C MET A 122 0.17 -12.08 10.68
N ALA A 123 -0.07 -11.78 11.96
CA ALA A 123 0.33 -12.66 13.07
C ALA A 123 -0.53 -13.94 13.14
N ASP A 124 -1.83 -13.81 12.86
CA ASP A 124 -2.76 -14.94 12.78
C ASP A 124 -2.37 -15.86 11.62
N ILE A 125 -2.05 -15.29 10.44
CA ILE A 125 -1.55 -16.03 9.28
C ILE A 125 -0.28 -16.80 9.63
N ARG A 126 0.69 -16.17 10.30
CA ARG A 126 1.92 -16.87 10.73
C ARG A 126 1.60 -18.03 11.67
N THR A 127 0.65 -17.88 12.58
CA THR A 127 0.20 -18.97 13.46
C THR A 127 -0.48 -20.11 12.68
N GLU A 128 -1.29 -19.78 11.67
CA GLU A 128 -1.91 -20.75 10.76
C GLU A 128 -0.84 -21.54 9.99
N LEU A 129 0.22 -20.87 9.50
CA LEU A 129 1.32 -21.52 8.79
C LEU A 129 2.03 -22.59 9.64
N LYS A 130 2.26 -22.33 10.94
CA LYS A 130 2.79 -23.36 11.86
C LYS A 130 1.89 -24.59 11.91
N THR A 131 0.57 -24.36 11.99
CA THR A 131 -0.43 -25.44 12.01
C THR A 131 -0.43 -26.22 10.69
N ILE A 132 -0.34 -25.53 9.55
CA ILE A 132 -0.25 -26.15 8.23
C ILE A 132 0.99 -27.03 8.11
N ASN A 133 2.15 -26.54 8.56
CA ASN A 133 3.39 -27.30 8.55
C ASN A 133 3.27 -28.59 9.37
N LYS A 134 2.69 -28.49 10.57
CA LYS A 134 2.42 -29.66 11.41
C LYS A 134 1.54 -30.68 10.70
N MET A 135 0.47 -30.24 10.04
CA MET A 135 -0.42 -31.13 9.27
C MET A 135 0.28 -31.79 8.09
N ARG A 136 1.26 -31.13 7.48
CA ARG A 136 2.08 -31.66 6.39
C ARG A 136 3.26 -32.53 6.86
N GLY A 137 3.46 -32.69 8.17
CA GLY A 137 4.60 -33.42 8.74
C GLY A 137 5.94 -32.68 8.61
N HIS A 138 5.91 -31.37 8.35
CA HIS A 138 7.11 -30.52 8.34
C HIS A 138 7.33 -29.86 9.70
N PRO A 139 8.58 -29.46 10.04
CA PRO A 139 8.84 -28.67 11.23
C PRO A 139 8.01 -27.38 11.23
N GLU A 140 7.36 -27.07 12.35
CA GLU A 140 6.54 -25.87 12.51
C GLU A 140 7.34 -24.57 12.28
N SER A 141 8.66 -24.61 12.50
CA SER A 141 9.57 -23.48 12.29
C SER A 141 9.80 -23.15 10.82
N HIS A 142 9.70 -24.11 9.90
CA HIS A 142 10.12 -23.87 8.52
C HIS A 142 9.18 -22.92 7.78
N ILE A 143 9.73 -21.99 7.01
CA ILE A 143 8.94 -21.13 6.14
C ILE A 143 9.68 -20.85 4.83
N ASP A 144 8.96 -20.93 3.72
CA ASP A 144 9.42 -20.44 2.43
C ASP A 144 8.76 -19.07 2.19
N VAL A 145 9.53 -18.11 1.69
CA VAL A 145 9.08 -16.73 1.55
C VAL A 145 9.49 -16.13 0.21
N GLU A 146 8.74 -15.13 -0.22
CA GLU A 146 9.11 -14.23 -1.31
C GLU A 146 9.24 -12.83 -0.75
N GLY A 147 10.21 -12.06 -1.25
CA GLY A 147 10.49 -10.72 -0.76
C GLY A 147 10.71 -9.74 -1.91
N ASP A 148 10.11 -8.56 -1.81
CA ASP A 148 10.31 -7.48 -2.79
C ASP A 148 10.19 -6.09 -2.15
N GLY A 149 10.98 -5.15 -2.67
CA GLY A 149 11.03 -3.74 -2.30
C GLY A 149 10.24 -2.84 -3.27
N CYS A 150 9.13 -2.29 -2.80
CA CYS A 150 8.34 -1.31 -3.54
C CYS A 150 8.69 0.14 -3.16
N TYR A 151 8.75 1.05 -4.13
CA TYR A 151 9.09 2.45 -3.92
C TYR A 151 7.95 3.37 -4.35
N ASN A 152 7.76 4.50 -3.63
CA ASN A 152 6.73 5.46 -3.99
C ASN A 152 7.02 6.23 -5.30
N ASN A 153 8.28 6.29 -5.70
CA ASN A 153 8.73 6.75 -7.01
C ASN A 153 9.79 5.78 -7.55
N PRO A 154 9.88 5.57 -8.88
CA PRO A 154 10.93 4.76 -9.47
C PRO A 154 12.31 5.30 -9.11
N LEU A 155 13.21 4.43 -8.63
CA LEU A 155 14.58 4.82 -8.26
C LEU A 155 15.51 5.07 -9.44
N TYR A 156 15.15 4.62 -10.65
CA TYR A 156 16.03 4.60 -11.84
C TYR A 156 17.44 4.09 -11.49
N SER A 157 18.50 4.51 -12.20
CA SER A 157 19.89 4.15 -11.89
C SER A 157 20.43 4.72 -10.57
N GLY A 158 19.56 5.17 -9.65
CA GLY A 158 19.91 5.79 -8.37
C GLY A 158 20.27 4.81 -7.26
N ILE A 159 20.19 3.49 -7.51
CA ILE A 159 20.69 2.47 -6.58
C ILE A 159 22.21 2.71 -6.41
N GLY A 160 22.63 2.98 -5.17
CA GLY A 160 24.03 3.27 -4.84
C GLY A 160 24.57 4.65 -5.24
N LYS A 161 23.81 5.47 -5.98
CA LYS A 161 24.19 6.85 -6.33
C LYS A 161 23.59 7.83 -5.32
N THR A 162 24.10 7.83 -4.10
CA THR A 162 23.81 8.91 -3.15
C THR A 162 24.39 10.24 -3.68
N PRO A 163 23.73 11.40 -3.50
CA PRO A 163 22.52 11.66 -2.72
C PRO A 163 21.20 11.74 -3.53
N PHE A 164 21.21 11.55 -4.85
CA PHE A 164 20.04 11.80 -5.70
C PHE A 164 19.12 10.58 -5.80
N GLN A 165 18.27 10.38 -4.78
CA GLN A 165 17.23 9.36 -4.79
C GLN A 165 15.84 10.01 -4.87
N PRO A 166 15.08 9.79 -5.96
CA PRO A 166 13.76 10.41 -6.15
C PRO A 166 12.68 9.82 -5.23
N ALA A 167 12.88 8.61 -4.70
CA ALA A 167 11.97 8.00 -3.75
C ALA A 167 12.22 8.51 -2.33
N THR A 168 11.13 8.78 -1.62
CA THR A 168 11.15 9.23 -0.23
C THR A 168 10.56 8.19 0.73
N GLN A 169 9.86 7.20 0.18
CA GLN A 169 9.24 6.11 0.92
C GLN A 169 9.44 4.79 0.17
N SER A 170 9.65 3.71 0.93
CA SER A 170 9.68 2.35 0.41
C SER A 170 8.95 1.40 1.35
N CYS A 171 8.43 0.31 0.81
CA CYS A 171 7.84 -0.79 1.56
C CYS A 171 8.51 -2.08 1.09
N TYR A 172 9.09 -2.83 2.02
CA TYR A 172 9.56 -4.18 1.76
C TYR A 172 8.50 -5.16 2.25
N VAL A 173 7.98 -5.97 1.33
CA VAL A 173 6.89 -6.91 1.57
C VAL A 173 7.47 -8.32 1.61
N VAL A 174 7.07 -9.09 2.62
CA VAL A 174 7.39 -10.52 2.70
C VAL A 174 6.09 -11.31 2.63
N VAL A 175 6.06 -12.24 1.68
CA VAL A 175 4.91 -13.08 1.36
C VAL A 175 5.26 -14.53 1.64
N GLU A 176 4.32 -15.31 2.16
CA GLU A 176 4.53 -16.75 2.32
C GLU A 176 4.48 -17.48 0.98
N ASN A 177 5.36 -18.46 0.80
CA ASN A 177 5.45 -19.31 -0.38
C ASN A 177 5.09 -20.77 -0.08
N MET A 178 4.35 -21.03 1.00
CA MET A 178 4.00 -22.37 1.47
C MET A 178 2.62 -22.80 0.96
N THR A 179 1.73 -21.86 0.65
CA THR A 179 0.37 -22.10 0.19
C THR A 179 0.10 -21.41 -1.14
N ASP A 180 -1.01 -21.79 -1.79
CA ASP A 180 -1.46 -21.15 -3.03
C ASP A 180 -2.04 -19.74 -2.79
N LYS A 181 -2.32 -19.37 -1.54
CA LYS A 181 -2.91 -18.06 -1.21
C LYS A 181 -1.90 -16.92 -1.30
N LYS A 182 -0.60 -17.20 -1.16
CA LYS A 182 0.51 -16.22 -1.18
C LYS A 182 0.19 -15.00 -0.32
N LEU A 183 -0.05 -15.25 0.97
CA LEU A 183 -0.45 -14.21 1.91
C LEU A 183 0.75 -13.36 2.37
N VAL A 184 0.53 -12.06 2.55
CA VAL A 184 1.53 -11.17 3.15
C VAL A 184 1.67 -11.54 4.63
N ILE A 185 2.89 -11.83 5.06
CA ILE A 185 3.19 -12.25 6.45
C ILE A 185 4.00 -11.22 7.21
N ASN A 186 4.67 -10.29 6.51
CA ASN A 186 5.29 -9.14 7.15
C ASN A 186 5.49 -7.99 6.14
N LEU A 187 5.53 -6.76 6.65
CA LEU A 187 5.76 -5.57 5.86
C LEU A 187 6.56 -4.54 6.67
N VAL A 188 7.65 -4.05 6.08
CA VAL A 188 8.48 -2.98 6.66
C VAL A 188 8.39 -1.75 5.79
N THR A 189 7.99 -0.62 6.37
CA THR A 189 7.95 0.67 5.66
C THR A 189 9.13 1.55 6.06
N LYS A 190 9.86 2.09 5.09
CA LYS A 190 10.86 3.15 5.29
C LYS A 190 10.34 4.48 4.79
N ASN A 191 10.55 5.52 5.58
CA ASN A 191 10.05 6.85 5.31
C ASN A 191 11.11 7.89 5.69
N LYS A 192 11.51 8.70 4.71
CA LYS A 192 12.41 9.84 4.90
C LYS A 192 11.71 11.12 5.33
N LEU A 193 10.38 11.17 5.23
CA LEU A 193 9.60 12.38 5.49
C LEU A 193 9.07 12.41 6.91
N CYS A 194 9.27 13.53 7.60
CA CYS A 194 8.55 13.83 8.85
C CYS A 194 7.25 14.58 8.53
N SER A 195 6.14 14.18 9.16
CA SER A 195 4.86 14.88 9.09
C SER A 195 4.91 16.34 9.59
N HIS A 196 5.90 16.69 10.41
CA HIS A 196 6.13 18.03 10.97
C HIS A 196 7.21 18.82 10.21
N GLY A 197 7.63 18.39 9.02
CA GLY A 197 8.83 18.89 8.31
C GLY A 197 8.96 20.42 8.13
N LYS A 198 7.92 21.23 8.33
CA LYS A 198 8.03 22.71 8.36
C LYS A 198 8.51 23.26 9.71
N ASP A 199 8.15 22.62 10.81
CA ASP A 199 8.44 23.09 12.18
C ASP A 199 9.86 22.74 12.64
N HIS A 200 10.58 21.90 11.88
CA HIS A 200 11.98 21.51 12.14
C HIS A 200 13.01 22.39 11.43
N SER A 201 12.59 23.34 10.59
CA SER A 201 13.50 24.26 9.88
C SER A 201 14.14 25.32 10.79
N ASN A 202 13.62 25.49 12.00
CA ASN A 202 14.26 26.27 13.06
C ASN A 202 15.06 25.32 13.96
N GLU A 203 16.39 25.40 13.87
CA GLU A 203 17.41 24.49 14.41
C GLU A 203 17.37 24.16 15.92
N ASN A 204 16.35 24.54 16.69
CA ASN A 204 16.34 24.34 18.14
C ASN A 204 15.00 23.90 18.76
N ILE A 205 14.02 23.42 17.97
CA ILE A 205 12.80 22.87 18.56
C ILE A 205 13.02 21.40 18.94
N ASN A 206 13.22 21.20 20.26
CA ASN A 206 13.20 19.95 21.00
C ASN A 206 12.56 18.75 20.26
N LYS A 207 13.41 17.87 19.71
CA LYS A 207 13.05 16.55 19.15
C LYS A 207 12.24 15.65 20.11
N LYS A 208 12.18 15.99 21.40
CA LYS A 208 11.64 15.13 22.47
C LYS A 208 10.14 14.82 22.39
N ASN A 209 9.32 15.65 21.73
CA ASN A 209 7.85 15.44 21.65
C ASN A 209 7.31 15.24 20.23
N CYS A 210 8.18 15.13 19.23
CA CYS A 210 7.74 14.86 17.86
C CYS A 210 7.45 13.35 17.72
N LYS A 211 6.18 12.99 17.49
CA LYS A 211 5.82 11.67 16.92
C LYS A 211 6.25 11.63 15.46
N CYS A 212 7.56 11.57 15.26
CA CYS A 212 8.19 11.62 13.95
C CYS A 212 7.82 10.34 13.18
N THR A 213 7.24 10.49 11.99
CA THR A 213 7.01 9.36 11.08
C THR A 213 8.24 9.00 10.26
N GLN A 214 9.32 9.79 10.36
CA GLN A 214 10.58 9.51 9.71
C GLN A 214 11.34 8.41 10.49
N ASN A 215 11.68 7.34 9.79
CA ASN A 215 12.49 6.24 10.32
C ASN A 215 13.75 5.96 9.48
N LEU A 216 14.01 6.83 8.49
CA LEU A 216 15.20 6.79 7.64
C LEU A 216 15.74 8.22 7.46
N GLN A 217 17.03 8.44 7.65
CA GLN A 217 17.62 9.76 7.45
C GLN A 217 17.66 10.11 5.95
N MET A 218 17.65 11.41 5.63
CA MET A 218 17.65 11.88 4.23
C MET A 218 18.89 11.41 3.47
N VAL A 219 20.05 11.38 4.15
CA VAL A 219 21.35 10.97 3.62
C VAL A 219 21.46 9.46 3.38
N GLU A 220 20.63 8.65 4.03
CA GLU A 220 20.69 7.20 3.90
C GLU A 220 20.07 6.72 2.60
N SER A 221 20.61 5.64 2.02
CA SER A 221 20.05 5.06 0.81
C SER A 221 18.69 4.41 1.10
N ILE A 222 17.63 4.87 0.41
CA ILE A 222 16.30 4.25 0.50
C ILE A 222 16.22 2.91 -0.23
N GLY A 223 17.05 2.71 -1.25
CA GLY A 223 17.19 1.45 -1.97
C GLY A 223 18.10 0.43 -1.29
N ASN A 224 18.35 0.56 0.02
CA ASN A 224 19.04 -0.48 0.77
C ASN A 224 18.06 -1.61 1.12
N GLU A 225 17.89 -2.51 0.16
CA GLU A 225 16.96 -3.63 0.25
C GLU A 225 17.40 -4.64 1.32
N GLN A 226 18.69 -4.96 1.38
CA GLN A 226 19.25 -5.86 2.41
C GLN A 226 18.84 -5.43 3.83
N ARG A 227 18.88 -4.12 4.13
CA ARG A 227 18.42 -3.60 5.43
C ARG A 227 16.94 -3.86 5.67
N SER A 228 16.11 -3.54 4.68
CA SER A 228 14.65 -3.66 4.82
C SER A 228 14.22 -5.12 4.90
N ALA A 229 14.86 -5.99 4.12
CA ALA A 229 14.73 -7.44 4.20
C ALA A 229 15.18 -7.96 5.57
N SER A 230 16.34 -7.52 6.06
CA SER A 230 16.85 -7.94 7.38
C SER A 230 15.89 -7.59 8.51
N GLU A 231 15.33 -6.38 8.54
CA GLU A 231 14.35 -5.99 9.56
C GLU A 231 13.04 -6.79 9.47
N SER A 232 12.63 -7.14 8.24
CA SER A 232 11.41 -7.91 8.03
C SER A 232 11.62 -9.37 8.47
N LEU A 233 12.71 -9.99 8.04
CA LEU A 233 13.02 -11.39 8.34
C LEU A 233 13.42 -11.58 9.81
N SER A 234 14.08 -10.61 10.44
CA SER A 234 14.43 -10.71 11.88
C SER A 234 13.20 -10.88 12.76
N LYS A 235 12.06 -10.30 12.37
CA LYS A 235 10.79 -10.51 13.05
C LYS A 235 10.34 -11.98 12.97
N LEU A 236 10.44 -12.60 11.80
CA LEU A 236 10.10 -14.02 11.63
C LEU A 236 11.01 -14.92 12.49
N TYR A 237 12.32 -14.69 12.46
CA TYR A 237 13.26 -15.43 13.30
C TYR A 237 12.98 -15.23 14.79
N SER A 238 12.64 -14.01 15.22
CA SER A 238 12.27 -13.75 16.62
C SER A 238 11.00 -14.48 17.08
N GLU A 239 10.12 -14.84 16.16
CA GLU A 239 8.89 -15.61 16.41
C GLU A 239 9.10 -17.13 16.24
N GLY A 240 10.36 -17.56 16.05
CA GLY A 240 10.76 -18.97 15.97
C GLY A 240 10.60 -19.59 14.57
N PHE A 241 10.50 -18.76 13.52
CA PHE A 241 10.56 -19.27 12.15
C PHE A 241 12.00 -19.39 11.65
N GLU A 242 12.22 -20.32 10.73
CA GLU A 242 13.47 -20.60 10.05
C GLU A 242 13.19 -20.55 8.55
N VAL A 243 13.79 -19.58 7.86
CA VAL A 243 13.60 -19.40 6.42
C VAL A 243 14.38 -20.47 5.68
N ARG A 244 13.67 -21.32 4.91
CA ARG A 244 14.29 -22.37 4.10
C ARG A 244 14.58 -21.89 2.68
N HIS A 245 13.55 -21.43 1.96
CA HIS A 245 13.74 -20.80 0.66
C HIS A 245 13.33 -19.33 0.70
N ILE A 246 14.10 -18.49 0.02
CA ILE A 246 13.74 -17.10 -0.23
C ILE A 246 13.78 -16.82 -1.73
N THR A 247 12.63 -16.47 -2.30
CA THR A 247 12.51 -16.05 -3.71
C THR A 247 12.62 -14.53 -3.80
N THR A 248 13.62 -14.03 -4.53
CA THR A 248 13.80 -12.60 -4.78
C THR A 248 14.27 -12.35 -6.20
N ASP A 249 14.40 -11.08 -6.56
CA ASP A 249 15.16 -10.63 -7.72
C ASP A 249 16.57 -11.24 -7.74
N PRO A 250 17.21 -11.32 -8.92
CA PRO A 250 18.58 -11.83 -9.05
C PRO A 250 19.65 -10.95 -8.39
N ASP A 251 19.27 -9.93 -7.62
CA ASP A 251 20.20 -9.31 -6.69
C ASP A 251 20.25 -10.12 -5.38
N SER A 252 21.47 -10.38 -4.91
CA SER A 252 21.65 -11.23 -3.73
C SER A 252 21.39 -10.47 -2.41
N SER A 253 20.85 -9.25 -2.45
CA SER A 253 20.83 -8.37 -1.28
C SER A 253 19.86 -8.86 -0.22
N ALA A 254 18.64 -9.23 -0.59
CA ALA A 254 17.67 -9.81 0.32
C ALA A 254 18.10 -11.21 0.80
N TYR A 255 18.67 -12.04 -0.10
CA TYR A 255 19.22 -13.34 0.26
C TYR A 255 20.35 -13.24 1.30
N ARG A 256 21.31 -12.33 1.13
CA ARG A 256 22.39 -12.10 2.11
C ARG A 256 21.85 -11.70 3.48
N ALA A 257 20.73 -10.97 3.54
CA ALA A 257 20.07 -10.68 4.81
C ALA A 257 19.56 -11.96 5.50
N ALA A 258 18.94 -12.86 4.75
CA ALA A 258 18.45 -14.14 5.27
C ALA A 258 19.61 -15.01 5.78
N GLU A 259 20.69 -15.15 5.02
CA GLU A 259 21.87 -15.93 5.39
C GLU A 259 22.53 -15.41 6.69
N GLN A 260 22.70 -14.08 6.80
CA GLN A 260 23.23 -13.44 8.00
C GLN A 260 22.33 -13.67 9.22
N LEU A 261 21.01 -13.60 9.05
CA LEU A 261 20.05 -13.83 10.13
C LEU A 261 20.02 -15.30 10.56
N ALA A 262 20.06 -16.25 9.63
CA ALA A 262 20.13 -17.67 9.94
C ALA A 262 21.34 -17.97 10.84
N SER A 263 22.49 -17.36 10.54
CA SER A 263 23.69 -17.46 11.38
C SER A 263 23.50 -16.79 12.75
N ASN A 264 22.98 -15.56 12.79
CA ASN A 264 22.78 -14.81 14.04
C ASN A 264 21.80 -15.48 15.01
N TYR A 265 20.79 -16.17 14.48
CA TYR A 265 19.77 -16.86 15.27
C TYR A 265 20.07 -18.37 15.46
N ASN A 266 21.24 -18.86 15.04
CA ASN A 266 21.63 -20.27 15.08
C ASN A 266 20.57 -21.21 14.48
N SER A 267 20.02 -20.82 13.33
CA SER A 267 19.03 -21.64 12.63
C SER A 267 19.63 -22.98 12.20
N LYS A 268 18.82 -24.03 12.26
CA LYS A 268 19.20 -25.38 11.79
C LYS A 268 19.22 -25.48 10.26
N VAL A 269 18.59 -24.51 9.59
CA VAL A 269 18.44 -24.48 8.14
C VAL A 269 19.21 -23.28 7.60
N THR A 270 20.03 -23.53 6.58
CA THR A 270 20.64 -22.46 5.80
C THR A 270 19.67 -22.07 4.68
N PRO A 271 19.30 -20.79 4.54
CA PRO A 271 18.40 -20.37 3.47
C PRO A 271 19.00 -20.65 2.09
N GLU A 272 18.15 -21.10 1.17
CA GLU A 272 18.44 -21.25 -0.25
C GLU A 272 17.84 -20.08 -1.05
N HIS A 273 18.61 -19.53 -1.98
CA HIS A 273 18.17 -18.44 -2.85
C HIS A 273 17.45 -19.00 -4.07
N LEU A 274 16.16 -18.69 -4.19
CA LEU A 274 15.40 -18.92 -5.41
C LEU A 274 15.30 -17.60 -6.19
N ILE A 275 15.42 -17.67 -7.51
CA ILE A 275 15.37 -16.50 -8.39
C ILE A 275 13.97 -16.36 -8.95
N ASP A 276 13.39 -15.15 -8.93
CA ASP A 276 12.16 -14.85 -9.69
C ASP A 276 12.41 -15.13 -11.18
N THR A 277 11.80 -16.21 -11.68
CA THR A 277 11.94 -16.67 -13.07
C THR A 277 11.40 -15.66 -14.07
N ARG A 278 10.42 -14.83 -13.68
CA ARG A 278 9.87 -13.76 -14.53
C ARG A 278 10.92 -12.70 -14.79
N LEU A 279 11.54 -12.17 -13.73
CA LEU A 279 12.54 -11.12 -13.84
C LEU A 279 13.85 -11.64 -14.44
N PHE A 280 14.21 -12.89 -14.15
CA PHE A 280 15.29 -13.58 -14.83
C PHE A 280 15.05 -13.68 -16.35
N SER A 281 13.86 -14.12 -16.76
CA SER A 281 13.47 -14.23 -18.17
C SER A 281 13.46 -12.88 -18.88
N ASP A 282 12.95 -11.84 -18.23
CA ASP A 282 12.97 -10.47 -18.76
C ASP A 282 14.40 -9.93 -18.91
N ASN A 283 15.29 -10.24 -17.96
CA ASN A 283 16.69 -9.87 -18.04
C ASN A 283 17.39 -10.60 -19.18
N HIS A 284 17.18 -11.91 -19.34
CA HIS A 284 17.67 -12.65 -20.50
C HIS A 284 17.17 -12.06 -21.81
N ARG A 285 15.87 -11.75 -21.92
CA ARG A 285 15.30 -11.13 -23.11
C ARG A 285 15.97 -9.80 -23.44
N LYS A 286 16.23 -8.96 -22.43
CA LYS A 286 16.95 -7.69 -22.61
C LYS A 286 18.39 -7.91 -23.08
N GLN A 287 19.11 -8.89 -22.53
CA GLN A 287 20.50 -9.18 -22.92
C GLN A 287 20.58 -9.71 -24.35
N ILE A 288 19.69 -10.62 -24.74
CA ILE A 288 19.63 -11.15 -26.12
C ILE A 288 19.40 -10.01 -27.11
N LYS A 289 18.43 -9.12 -26.84
CA LYS A 289 18.13 -7.97 -27.71
C LYS A 289 19.29 -6.98 -27.83
N LYS A 290 20.12 -6.85 -26.80
CA LYS A 290 21.30 -5.96 -26.80
C LYS A 290 22.52 -6.58 -27.49
N ASN A 291 22.49 -7.87 -27.78
CA ASN A 291 23.63 -8.56 -28.35
C ASN A 291 23.74 -8.27 -29.86
N GLU A 292 24.72 -7.43 -30.22
CA GLU A 292 24.97 -7.03 -31.61
C GLU A 292 25.41 -8.20 -32.49
N ILE A 293 26.14 -9.17 -31.93
CA ILE A 293 26.58 -10.38 -32.64
C ILE A 293 25.35 -11.19 -33.05
N LEU A 294 24.47 -11.50 -32.09
CA LEU A 294 23.23 -12.22 -32.38
C LEU A 294 22.36 -11.45 -33.38
N THR A 295 22.30 -10.12 -33.27
CA THR A 295 21.55 -9.27 -34.21
C THR A 295 22.13 -9.37 -35.62
N SER A 296 23.46 -9.41 -35.75
CA SER A 296 24.14 -9.52 -37.05
C SER A 296 23.91 -10.87 -37.74
N LEU A 297 23.74 -11.94 -36.96
CA LEU A 297 23.50 -13.31 -37.43
C LEU A 297 22.06 -13.56 -37.89
N MET A 298 21.11 -12.66 -37.59
CA MET A 298 19.70 -12.85 -37.98
C MET A 298 19.54 -12.84 -39.51
N PRO A 299 18.78 -13.79 -40.09
CA PRO A 299 18.65 -13.96 -41.54
C PRO A 299 17.70 -12.91 -42.14
N ALA A 300 18.13 -11.65 -42.19
CA ALA A 300 17.38 -10.57 -42.83
C ALA A 300 18.29 -9.54 -43.51
N ARG A 301 17.77 -8.89 -44.57
CA ARG A 301 18.52 -7.90 -45.37
C ARG A 301 18.67 -6.55 -44.65
N THR A 302 17.65 -6.09 -43.95
CA THR A 302 17.64 -4.79 -43.28
C THR A 302 17.86 -4.91 -41.77
N LYS A 303 18.55 -3.92 -41.16
CA LYS A 303 18.76 -3.84 -39.70
C LYS A 303 17.44 -3.93 -38.92
N LYS A 304 16.41 -3.18 -39.33
CA LYS A 304 15.08 -3.20 -38.69
C LYS A 304 14.45 -4.60 -38.63
N HIS A 305 14.50 -5.36 -39.72
CA HIS A 305 14.01 -6.74 -39.71
C HIS A 305 14.85 -7.67 -38.83
N ARG A 306 16.18 -7.45 -38.73
CA ARG A 306 17.02 -8.22 -37.80
C ARG A 306 16.65 -7.93 -36.35
N GLU A 307 16.38 -6.67 -36.01
CA GLU A 307 15.91 -6.24 -34.69
C GLU A 307 14.52 -6.82 -34.34
N ASP A 308 13.61 -6.90 -35.30
CA ASP A 308 12.32 -7.57 -35.10
C ASP A 308 12.48 -9.08 -34.90
N LEU A 309 13.34 -9.74 -35.69
CA LEU A 309 13.62 -11.17 -35.58
C LEU A 309 14.27 -11.52 -34.23
N ILE A 310 15.28 -10.76 -33.80
CA ILE A 310 15.88 -10.98 -32.48
C ILE A 310 14.88 -10.70 -31.36
N GLY A 311 13.95 -9.76 -31.56
CA GLY A 311 12.86 -9.50 -30.62
C GLY A 311 11.93 -10.70 -30.43
N ARG A 312 11.61 -11.42 -31.52
CA ARG A 312 10.82 -12.67 -31.49
C ARG A 312 11.63 -13.84 -30.94
N PHE A 313 12.88 -13.98 -31.35
CA PHE A 313 13.79 -15.00 -30.84
C PHE A 313 13.98 -14.88 -29.32
N ALA A 314 14.18 -13.66 -28.81
CA ALA A 314 14.32 -13.41 -27.38
C ALA A 314 13.04 -13.75 -26.59
N LEU A 315 11.85 -13.61 -27.20
CA LEU A 315 10.58 -14.04 -26.60
C LEU A 315 10.48 -15.57 -26.55
N ASP A 316 10.72 -16.24 -27.67
CA ASP A 316 10.65 -17.71 -27.78
C ASP A 316 11.61 -18.38 -26.79
N LEU A 317 12.87 -17.92 -26.73
CA LEU A 317 13.84 -18.48 -25.79
C LEU A 317 13.43 -18.26 -24.32
N SER A 318 12.91 -17.08 -23.99
CA SER A 318 12.45 -16.78 -22.62
C SER A 318 11.23 -17.61 -22.21
N GLN A 319 10.41 -18.06 -23.16
CA GLN A 319 9.25 -18.92 -22.89
C GLN A 319 9.64 -20.40 -22.73
N ARG A 320 10.73 -20.84 -23.37
CA ARG A 320 11.21 -22.23 -23.27
C ARG A 320 11.98 -22.51 -21.98
N CYS A 321 12.75 -21.54 -21.47
CA CYS A 321 13.51 -21.72 -20.23
C CYS A 321 12.65 -22.18 -19.03
N PRO A 322 11.49 -21.56 -18.72
CA PRO A 322 10.63 -22.02 -17.61
C PRO A 322 10.07 -23.44 -17.82
N VAL A 323 9.70 -23.79 -19.06
CA VAL A 323 9.16 -25.11 -19.42
C VAL A 323 10.22 -26.20 -19.22
N ASP A 324 11.47 -25.92 -19.56
CA ASP A 324 12.58 -26.84 -19.32
C ASP A 324 12.83 -27.00 -17.80
N HIS A 325 12.69 -25.94 -16.99
CA HIS A 325 12.82 -26.03 -15.53
C HIS A 325 11.69 -26.83 -14.86
N GLU A 326 10.42 -26.66 -15.28
CA GLU A 326 9.30 -27.48 -14.79
C GLU A 326 9.46 -28.96 -15.17
N SER A 327 9.99 -29.25 -16.37
CA SER A 327 10.22 -30.62 -16.82
C SER A 327 11.30 -31.35 -16.01
N VAL A 328 12.32 -30.63 -15.51
CA VAL A 328 13.33 -31.19 -14.60
C VAL A 328 12.75 -31.42 -13.19
N LEU A 329 11.89 -30.52 -12.70
CA LEU A 329 11.22 -30.68 -11.40
C LEU A 329 10.24 -31.87 -11.39
N ASN A 330 9.53 -32.12 -12.49
CA ASN A 330 8.63 -33.27 -12.61
C ASN A 330 9.34 -34.63 -12.78
N ILE A 331 10.64 -34.63 -13.06
CA ILE A 331 11.47 -35.86 -13.09
C ILE A 331 12.06 -36.15 -11.70
N MET A 332 12.03 -35.18 -10.79
CA MET A 332 12.57 -35.28 -9.42
C MET A 332 11.51 -35.45 -8.32
N MET A 333 10.21 -35.48 -8.66
CA MET A 333 9.11 -35.91 -7.78
C MET A 333 8.82 -37.40 -7.93
#